data_AF-A0A166Q4M6-F1
#
_entry.id   AF-A0A166Q4M6-F1
#
_cell.length_a   1.000
_cell.length_b   1.000
_cell.length_c   1.000
_cell.angle_alpha   90.00
_cell.angle_beta   90.00
_cell.angle_gamma   90.00
#
_symmetry.space_group_name_H-M   'P 1'
#
loop_
_entity.id
_entity.type
_entity.pdbx_description
1 polymer ?
#
loop_
_entity_poly.entity_id
_entity_poly.type
_entity_poly.pdbx_seq_one_letter_code
_entity_poly.pdbx_strand_id
1 'polypeptide(L)'
;MQPVLKIMAQRALFNEKLAAEVLPNVTADYIWCKNTVWLCAYGMIETERQHIEHTKHGRKIRPIRFIEATGNHFVSIYWDFPE
;
A
#
# COMPACT_ATOMS: atom_id res chain seq x y z
N MET A 1 8.06 11.73 6.26
CA MET A 1 6.98 12.01 5.29
C MET A 1 6.40 13.38 5.60
N GLN A 2 6.21 14.25 4.59
CA GLN A 2 5.56 15.54 4.81
C GLN A 2 4.11 15.34 5.31
N PRO A 3 3.60 16.18 6.22
CA PRO A 3 2.26 16.00 6.79
C PRO A 3 1.14 15.90 5.74
N VAL A 4 1.24 16.67 4.65
CA VAL A 4 0.27 16.65 3.56
C VAL A 4 0.19 15.28 2.88
N LEU A 5 1.33 14.64 2.63
CA LEU A 5 1.39 13.32 2.01
C LEU A 5 0.75 12.25 2.91
N LYS A 6 0.95 12.36 4.23
CA LYS A 6 0.27 11.49 5.21
C LYS A 6 -1.25 11.61 5.08
N ILE A 7 -1.77 12.84 5.09
CA ILE A 7 -3.22 13.09 4.99
C ILE A 7 -3.77 12.54 3.67
N MET A 8 -3.06 12.76 2.56
CA MET A 8 -3.48 12.27 1.25
C MET A 8 -3.52 10.75 1.19
N ALA A 9 -2.48 10.07 1.69
CA ALA A 9 -2.44 8.60 1.74
C ALA A 9 -3.58 8.02 2.59
N GLN A 10 -3.83 8.60 3.77
CA GLN A 10 -4.92 8.19 4.64
C GLN A 10 -6.29 8.35 3.97
N ARG A 11 -6.49 9.45 3.25
CA ARG A 11 -7.73 9.71 2.49
C ARG A 11 -7.89 8.76 1.30
N ALA A 12 -6.81 8.46 0.59
CA ALA A 12 -6.87 7.61 -0.61
C ALA A 12 -7.11 6.14 -0.28
N LEU A 13 -6.54 5.65 0.83
CA LEU A 13 -6.54 4.23 1.19
C LEU A 13 -7.61 3.87 2.23
N PHE A 14 -7.82 4.72 3.25
CA PHE A 14 -8.54 4.33 4.47
C PHE A 14 -9.83 5.14 4.74
N ASN A 15 -10.19 6.08 3.87
CA ASN A 15 -11.45 6.82 3.98
C ASN A 15 -12.58 6.11 3.24
N GLU A 16 -13.61 5.66 3.96
CA GLU A 16 -14.70 4.86 3.40
C GLU A 16 -15.54 5.61 2.35
N LYS A 17 -15.82 6.90 2.60
CA LYS A 17 -16.57 7.74 1.65
C LYS A 17 -15.81 7.85 0.32
N LEU A 18 -14.53 8.19 0.38
CA LEU A 18 -13.70 8.34 -0.82
C LEU A 18 -13.42 7.00 -1.51
N ALA A 19 -13.29 5.91 -0.75
CA ALA A 19 -13.18 4.57 -1.31
C ALA A 19 -14.45 4.17 -2.09
N ALA A 20 -15.63 4.60 -1.66
CA ALA A 20 -16.90 4.32 -2.34
C ALA A 20 -17.22 5.27 -3.50
N GLU A 21 -16.79 6.54 -3.43
CA GLU A 21 -17.15 7.56 -4.42
C GLU A 21 -16.12 7.70 -5.55
N VAL A 22 -14.83 7.50 -5.25
CA VAL A 22 -13.73 7.76 -6.19
C VAL A 22 -13.02 6.46 -6.54
N LEU A 23 -13.19 5.99 -7.77
CA LEU A 23 -12.64 4.72 -8.26
C LEU A 23 -13.02 3.54 -7.34
N PRO A 24 -14.32 3.24 -7.15
CA PRO A 24 -14.79 2.26 -6.17
C PRO A 24 -14.30 0.83 -6.40
N ASN A 25 -13.97 0.49 -7.64
CA ASN A 25 -13.55 -0.84 -8.04
C ASN A 25 -12.02 -0.95 -8.23
N VAL A 26 -11.26 0.07 -7.83
CA VAL A 26 -9.80 0.05 -7.89
C VAL A 26 -9.22 -0.57 -6.62
N THR A 27 -8.43 -1.62 -6.83
CA THR A 27 -7.51 -2.18 -5.84
C THR A 27 -6.20 -1.41 -5.86
N ALA A 28 -5.66 -1.10 -4.68
CA ALA A 28 -4.30 -0.60 -4.55
C ALA A 28 -3.33 -1.78 -4.43
N ASP A 29 -2.49 -1.99 -5.42
CA ASP A 29 -1.41 -2.97 -5.35
C ASP A 29 -0.18 -2.33 -4.70
N TYR A 30 0.18 -2.80 -3.50
CA TYR A 30 1.36 -2.37 -2.78
C TYR A 30 2.49 -3.38 -3.01
N ILE A 31 3.39 -3.05 -3.93
CA ILE A 31 4.56 -3.85 -4.24
C ILE A 31 5.73 -3.42 -3.35
N TRP A 32 6.40 -4.38 -2.72
CA TRP A 32 7.54 -4.14 -1.83
C TRP A 32 8.55 -5.29 -1.93
N CYS A 33 9.74 -5.12 -1.39
CA CYS A 33 10.78 -6.16 -1.39
C CYS A 33 11.49 -6.21 -0.03
N LYS A 34 12.00 -7.39 0.36
CA LYS A 34 12.69 -7.58 1.65
C LYS A 34 14.05 -6.87 1.71
N ASN A 35 14.79 -6.80 0.61
CA ASN A 35 16.12 -6.18 0.57
C ASN A 35 16.05 -4.67 0.24
N THR A 36 15.04 -3.97 0.74
CA THR A 36 14.90 -2.52 0.61
C THR A 36 15.50 -1.78 1.81
N VAL A 37 15.69 -0.46 1.67
CA VAL A 37 16.00 0.39 2.82
C VAL A 37 14.85 0.38 3.84
N TRP A 38 15.20 0.50 5.12
CA TRP A 38 14.27 0.38 6.25
C TRP A 38 12.97 1.17 6.09
N LEU A 39 13.05 2.41 5.57
CA LEU A 39 11.89 3.29 5.45
C LEU A 39 10.76 2.71 4.57
N CYS A 40 11.12 1.93 3.54
CA CYS A 40 10.17 1.34 2.62
C CYS A 40 9.52 0.09 3.23
N ALA A 41 10.33 -0.75 3.89
CA ALA A 41 9.83 -1.89 4.64
C ALA A 41 8.87 -1.44 5.75
N TYR A 42 9.25 -0.40 6.50
CA TYR A 42 8.39 0.19 7.53
C TYR A 42 7.09 0.75 6.94
N GLY A 43 7.14 1.41 5.79
CA GLY A 43 5.96 1.91 5.09
C GLY A 43 4.96 0.81 4.72
N MET A 44 5.46 -0.33 4.26
CA MET A 44 4.63 -1.50 3.98
C MET A 44 4.01 -2.05 5.27
N ILE A 45 4.84 -2.35 6.28
CA ILE A 45 4.40 -2.92 7.57
C ILE A 45 3.29 -2.06 8.20
N GLU A 46 3.48 -0.75 8.23
CA GLU A 46 2.52 0.17 8.84
C GLU A 46 1.22 0.28 8.02
N THR A 47 1.31 0.19 6.69
CA THR A 47 0.13 0.17 5.82
C THR A 47 -0.66 -1.13 5.98
N GLU A 48 0.03 -2.27 6.07
CA GLU A 48 -0.59 -3.58 6.31
C GLU A 48 -1.26 -3.64 7.69
N ARG A 49 -0.58 -3.13 8.73
CA ARG A 49 -1.14 -3.03 10.08
C ARG A 49 -2.47 -2.25 10.08
N GLN A 50 -2.50 -1.08 9.45
CA GLN A 50 -3.71 -0.27 9.33
C GLN A 50 -4.79 -0.96 8.49
N HIS A 51 -4.43 -1.58 7.37
CA HIS A 51 -5.38 -2.34 6.56
C HIS A 51 -6.06 -3.45 7.38
N ILE A 52 -5.27 -4.24 8.11
CA ILE A 52 -5.79 -5.30 8.99
C ILE A 52 -6.70 -4.72 10.07
N GLU A 53 -6.32 -3.62 10.72
CA GLU A 53 -7.16 -2.98 11.73
C GLU A 53 -8.50 -2.52 11.15
N HIS A 54 -8.49 -1.78 10.04
CA HIS A 54 -9.72 -1.30 9.41
C HIS A 54 -10.64 -2.44 8.98
N THR A 55 -10.07 -3.48 8.35
CA THR A 55 -10.82 -4.67 7.91
C THR A 55 -11.40 -5.45 9.10
N LYS A 56 -10.66 -5.60 10.21
CA LYS A 56 -11.16 -6.23 11.45
C LYS A 56 -12.36 -5.49 12.04
N HIS A 57 -12.41 -4.17 11.89
CA HIS A 57 -13.55 -3.35 12.34
C HIS A 57 -14.68 -3.27 11.30
N GLY A 58 -14.62 -4.03 10.21
CA GLY A 58 -15.65 -4.06 9.17
C GLY A 58 -15.74 -2.78 8.34
N ARG A 59 -14.70 -1.92 8.38
CA ARG A 59 -14.68 -0.67 7.61
C ARG A 59 -14.49 -0.97 6.12
N LYS A 60 -15.25 -0.27 5.28
CA LYS A 60 -15.17 -0.43 3.82
C LYS A 60 -14.12 0.49 3.21
N ILE A 61 -12.86 0.16 3.49
CA ILE A 61 -11.69 0.86 2.94
C ILE A 61 -11.36 0.40 1.52
N ARG A 62 -10.42 1.08 0.86
CA ARG A 62 -9.95 0.64 -0.46
C ARG A 62 -9.33 -0.76 -0.35
N PRO A 63 -9.66 -1.71 -1.24
CA PRO A 63 -8.98 -2.99 -1.29
C PRO A 63 -7.49 -2.78 -1.52
N ILE A 64 -6.64 -3.46 -0.75
CA ILE A 64 -5.19 -3.40 -0.88
C ILE A 64 -4.67 -4.83 -1.06
N ARG A 65 -3.81 -5.03 -2.05
CA ARG A 65 -3.09 -6.28 -2.25
C ARG A 65 -1.61 -6.03 -1.99
N PHE A 66 -1.03 -6.77 -1.05
CA PHE A 66 0.38 -6.68 -0.72
C PHE A 66 1.15 -7.72 -1.52
N ILE A 67 2.13 -7.28 -2.30
CA ILE A 67 2.91 -8.13 -3.22
C ILE A 67 4.38 -8.00 -2.84
N GLU A 68 4.97 -9.09 -2.36
CA GLU A 68 6.41 -9.16 -2.15
C GLU A 68 7.11 -9.53 -3.46
N ALA A 69 8.03 -8.68 -3.91
CA ALA A 69 8.90 -8.90 -5.04
C ALA A 69 10.32 -9.27 -4.56
N THR A 70 11.02 -10.05 -5.38
CA THR A 70 12.42 -10.41 -5.12
C THR A 70 13.35 -9.29 -5.61
N GLY A 71 14.36 -8.94 -4.80
CA GLY A 71 15.37 -7.92 -5.12
C GLY A 71 15.42 -6.79 -4.08
N ASN A 72 16.08 -5.67 -4.44
CA ASN A 72 16.27 -4.49 -3.57
C ASN A 72 15.32 -3.31 -3.89
N HIS A 73 15.48 -2.15 -3.23
CA HIS A 73 14.62 -0.98 -3.46
C HIS A 73 14.54 -0.51 -4.92
N PHE A 74 15.66 -0.60 -5.63
CA PHE A 74 15.79 -0.23 -7.04
C PHE A 74 15.35 -1.36 -7.96
N VAL A 75 14.70 -2.40 -7.44
CA VAL A 75 14.11 -3.50 -8.22
C VAL A 75 13.49 -2.92 -9.46
N SER A 76 14.09 -3.28 -10.59
CA SER A 76 13.40 -3.16 -11.84
C SER A 76 12.59 -4.43 -11.97
N ILE A 77 11.30 -4.33 -11.61
CA ILE A 77 10.32 -5.39 -11.83
C ILE A 77 10.34 -5.85 -13.30
N TYR A 78 10.84 -5.02 -14.23
CA TYR A 78 10.96 -5.33 -15.65
C TYR A 78 12.30 -5.94 -16.07
N TRP A 79 13.44 -5.51 -15.52
CA TRP A 79 14.77 -5.97 -15.96
C TRP A 79 15.27 -7.21 -15.22
N ASP A 80 14.86 -7.41 -13.97
CA ASP A 80 15.36 -8.52 -13.15
C ASP A 80 14.52 -9.80 -13.28
N PHE A 81 13.35 -9.73 -13.94
CA PHE A 81 12.45 -10.86 -14.23
C PHE A 81 11.74 -10.72 -15.59
N PRO A 82 12.44 -10.94 -16.72
CA PRO A 82 11.80 -11.10 -18.01
C PRO A 82 11.24 -12.53 -18.13
N GLU A 83 10.12 -12.78 -17.46
CA GLU A 83 9.43 -14.10 -17.35
C GLU A 83 10.15 -15.18 -16.52
#